data_AF-A0A7C5DXE2-F1
#
_entry.id   AF-A0A7C5DXE2-F1
#
_cell.length_a   1.000
_cell.length_b   1.000
_cell.length_c   1.000
_cell.angle_alpha   90.00
_cell.angle_beta   90.00
_cell.angle_gamma   90.00
#
_symmetry.space_group_name_H-M   'P 1'
#
loop_
_entity.id
_entity.type
_entity.pdbx_description
1 polymer ?
#
loop_
_entity_poly.entity_id
_entity_poly.type
_entity_poly.pdbx_seq_one_letter_code
_entity_poly.pdbx_strand_id
1 'polypeptide(L)'
;MKPTIWRKIKYHLWGRAVFSNRFYDLFLRPFDRILCEVVSTGVLKKQREKGIPLNKICQAADLNNHEWRGVLSELKMSLNEADFHRKAWEHVQIILSAKRTKLLTPGSVCLAVGAGRENLLYYLTYKVKKVWGIDLYEGEFFGGEDEADIPLSAKKYAPFPYPEEKLTLLRMDALNLEFDDST
;
A
#
# COMPACT_ATOMS: atom_id res chain seq x y z
N MET A 1 18.00 -36.76 -9.03
CA MET A 1 17.37 -36.76 -10.37
C MET A 1 16.83 -35.36 -10.63
N LYS A 2 17.47 -34.56 -11.51
CA LYS A 2 17.06 -33.16 -11.76
C LYS A 2 15.76 -33.15 -12.58
N PRO A 3 14.70 -32.42 -12.17
CA PRO A 3 13.49 -32.34 -12.97
C PRO A 3 13.76 -31.51 -14.23
N THR A 4 13.48 -32.11 -15.38
CA THR A 4 13.67 -31.54 -16.71
C THR A 4 12.77 -30.32 -16.94
N ILE A 5 13.38 -29.26 -17.50
CA ILE A 5 12.82 -27.94 -17.83
C ILE A 5 11.47 -27.99 -18.59
N TRP A 6 11.20 -29.08 -19.30
CA TRP A 6 9.99 -29.28 -20.09
C TRP A 6 8.71 -29.51 -19.27
N ARG A 7 8.80 -29.94 -18.01
CA ARG A 7 7.61 -30.17 -17.16
C ARG A 7 7.05 -28.88 -16.53
N LYS A 8 7.85 -27.83 -16.37
CA LYS A 8 7.40 -26.53 -15.81
C LYS A 8 6.55 -25.70 -16.78
N ILE A 9 6.78 -25.82 -18.09
CA ILE A 9 6.09 -24.99 -19.11
C ILE A 9 4.62 -25.41 -19.28
N LYS A 10 4.30 -26.71 -19.17
CA LYS A 10 2.92 -27.21 -19.35
C LYS A 10 1.97 -26.79 -18.22
N TYR A 11 2.44 -26.77 -16.96
CA TYR A 11 1.60 -26.35 -15.83
C TYR A 11 1.27 -24.85 -15.86
N HIS A 12 2.14 -24.02 -16.43
CA HIS A 12 1.92 -22.58 -16.46
C HIS A 12 0.91 -22.14 -17.53
N LEU A 13 0.82 -22.88 -18.65
CA LEU A 13 -0.14 -22.61 -19.71
C LEU A 13 -1.52 -23.22 -19.43
N TRP A 14 -1.58 -24.43 -18.86
CA TRP A 14 -2.87 -25.07 -18.56
C TRP A 14 -3.55 -24.50 -17.31
N GLY A 15 -2.78 -24.16 -16.26
CA GLY A 15 -3.33 -23.54 -15.05
C GLY A 15 -3.94 -22.16 -15.29
N ARG A 16 -3.37 -21.37 -16.20
CA ARG A 16 -3.91 -20.04 -16.59
C ARG A 16 -5.20 -20.11 -17.40
N ALA A 17 -5.42 -21.18 -18.17
CA ALA A 17 -6.64 -21.34 -18.95
C ALA A 17 -7.83 -21.78 -18.08
N VAL A 18 -7.60 -22.73 -17.17
CA VAL A 18 -8.61 -23.28 -16.25
C VAL A 18 -8.95 -22.31 -15.12
N PHE A 19 -8.01 -21.46 -14.70
CA PHE A 19 -8.26 -20.34 -13.79
C PHE A 19 -8.21 -18.98 -14.49
N SER A 20 -8.70 -18.90 -15.73
CA SER A 20 -8.91 -17.61 -16.37
C SER A 20 -10.24 -17.01 -15.88
N ASN A 21 -10.32 -15.67 -15.83
CA ASN A 21 -11.58 -14.97 -15.57
C ASN A 21 -12.70 -15.46 -16.51
N ARG A 22 -12.37 -15.89 -17.74
CA ARG A 22 -13.33 -16.46 -18.68
C ARG A 22 -13.92 -17.80 -18.21
N PHE A 23 -13.11 -18.71 -17.67
CA PHE A 23 -13.63 -19.98 -17.14
C PHE A 23 -14.53 -19.73 -15.92
N TYR A 24 -14.06 -18.86 -15.01
CA TYR A 24 -14.87 -18.41 -13.89
C TYR A 24 -16.20 -17.79 -14.35
N ASP A 25 -16.16 -16.83 -15.27
CA ASP A 25 -17.35 -16.14 -15.80
C ASP A 25 -18.34 -17.08 -16.49
N LEU A 26 -17.84 -18.10 -17.21
CA LEU A 26 -18.69 -18.99 -17.99
C LEU A 26 -19.30 -20.13 -17.15
N PHE A 27 -18.55 -20.66 -16.18
CA PHE A 27 -18.92 -21.91 -15.51
C PHE A 27 -19.16 -21.77 -14.00
N LEU A 28 -18.48 -20.86 -13.32
CA LEU A 28 -18.59 -20.72 -11.86
C LEU A 28 -19.54 -19.57 -11.48
N ARG A 29 -19.48 -18.46 -12.21
CA ARG A 29 -20.30 -17.26 -11.95
C ARG A 29 -21.82 -17.50 -11.92
N PRO A 30 -22.43 -18.39 -12.73
CA PRO A 30 -23.86 -18.69 -12.61
C PRO A 30 -24.27 -19.31 -11.27
N PHE A 31 -23.33 -19.94 -10.57
CA PHE A 31 -23.53 -20.58 -9.26
C PHE A 31 -22.96 -19.75 -8.11
N ASP A 32 -22.16 -18.73 -8.42
CA ASP A 32 -21.55 -17.85 -7.43
C ASP A 32 -22.53 -16.76 -7.02
N ARG A 33 -22.73 -16.58 -5.71
CA ARG A 33 -23.68 -15.59 -5.16
C ARG A 33 -23.04 -14.21 -5.03
N ILE A 34 -22.33 -13.76 -6.05
CA ILE A 34 -21.81 -12.40 -6.04
C ILE A 34 -23.02 -11.46 -6.21
N LEU A 35 -23.40 -10.81 -5.11
CA LEU A 35 -24.50 -9.84 -5.07
C LEU A 35 -24.17 -8.50 -5.74
N CYS A 36 -22.91 -8.31 -6.15
CA CYS A 36 -22.38 -7.08 -6.70
C CYS A 36 -21.98 -7.25 -8.17
N GLU A 37 -22.33 -6.28 -9.01
CA GLU A 37 -21.88 -6.28 -10.40
C GLU A 37 -20.35 -6.09 -10.47
N VAL A 38 -19.68 -7.00 -11.20
CA VAL A 38 -18.25 -6.83 -11.52
C VAL A 38 -18.13 -5.77 -12.60
N VAL A 39 -17.74 -4.56 -12.21
CA VAL A 39 -17.53 -3.44 -13.14
C VAL A 39 -16.31 -3.70 -14.00
N SER A 40 -16.45 -3.52 -15.33
CA SER A 40 -15.32 -3.68 -16.24
C SER A 40 -14.22 -2.65 -16.01
N THR A 41 -12.96 -3.06 -16.18
CA THR A 41 -11.79 -2.18 -16.01
C THR A 41 -11.87 -0.95 -16.91
N GLY A 42 -12.35 -1.08 -18.15
CA GLY A 42 -12.47 0.05 -19.09
C GLY A 42 -13.43 1.13 -18.61
N VAL A 43 -14.56 0.74 -18.00
CA VAL A 43 -15.51 1.69 -17.40
C VAL A 43 -14.87 2.39 -16.20
N LEU A 44 -14.17 1.63 -15.34
CA LEU A 44 -13.46 2.21 -14.19
C LEU A 44 -12.39 3.22 -14.63
N LYS A 45 -11.60 2.93 -15.66
CA LYS A 45 -10.59 3.87 -16.18
C LYS A 45 -11.19 5.22 -16.56
N LYS A 46 -12.28 5.20 -17.35
CA LYS A 46 -13.02 6.42 -17.74
C LYS A 46 -13.61 7.17 -16.55
N GLN A 47 -14.09 6.44 -15.54
CA GLN A 47 -14.57 7.08 -14.31
C GLN A 47 -13.42 7.76 -13.54
N ARG A 48 -12.23 7.14 -13.49
CA ARG A 48 -11.06 7.67 -12.77
C ARG A 48 -10.45 8.91 -13.42
N GLU A 49 -10.54 9.04 -14.73
CA GLU A 49 -10.17 10.28 -15.42
C GLU A 49 -10.97 11.49 -14.90
N LYS A 50 -12.26 11.30 -14.62
CA LYS A 50 -13.16 12.36 -14.15
C LYS A 50 -13.01 12.67 -12.66
N GLY A 51 -12.68 11.66 -11.86
CA GLY A 51 -12.57 11.83 -10.42
C GLY A 51 -12.21 10.54 -9.71
N ILE A 52 -11.68 10.70 -8.50
CA ILE A 52 -11.18 9.59 -7.71
C ILE A 52 -11.86 9.56 -6.34
N PRO A 53 -12.71 8.54 -6.04
CA PRO A 53 -13.29 8.36 -4.71
C PRO A 53 -12.22 8.02 -3.67
N LEU A 54 -12.39 8.46 -2.42
CA LEU A 54 -11.48 8.12 -1.33
C LEU A 54 -11.76 6.75 -0.72
N ASN A 55 -13.05 6.41 -0.54
CA ASN A 55 -13.46 5.09 -0.06
C ASN A 55 -13.74 4.15 -1.24
N LYS A 56 -12.83 3.20 -1.49
CA LYS A 56 -12.92 2.24 -2.58
C LYS A 56 -11.89 1.13 -2.43
N ILE A 57 -12.06 0.09 -3.25
CA ILE A 57 -11.09 -1.01 -3.40
C ILE A 57 -9.91 -0.56 -4.27
N CYS A 58 -8.73 -1.13 -3.98
CA CYS A 58 -7.51 -0.97 -4.76
C CYS A 58 -7.71 -1.40 -6.22
N GLN A 59 -7.39 -0.51 -7.16
CA GLN A 59 -7.61 -0.71 -8.59
C GLN A 59 -6.53 -0.01 -9.42
N ALA A 60 -5.91 -0.73 -10.35
CA ALA A 60 -4.91 -0.17 -11.29
C ALA A 60 -5.49 0.93 -12.19
N ALA A 61 -6.82 0.97 -12.37
CA ALA A 61 -7.52 2.03 -13.09
C ALA A 61 -7.24 3.43 -12.54
N ASP A 62 -6.85 3.55 -11.27
CA ASP A 62 -6.51 4.82 -10.62
C ASP A 62 -5.29 5.52 -11.23
N LEU A 63 -4.43 4.78 -11.95
CA LEU A 63 -3.31 5.35 -12.72
C LEU A 63 -3.74 6.32 -13.83
N ASN A 64 -5.03 6.33 -14.18
CA ASN A 64 -5.60 7.27 -15.17
C ASN A 64 -6.05 8.59 -14.54
N ASN A 65 -6.02 8.72 -13.21
CA ASN A 65 -6.35 9.96 -12.54
C ASN A 65 -5.10 10.84 -12.35
N HIS A 66 -5.13 12.08 -12.84
CA HIS A 66 -4.00 13.00 -12.80
C HIS A 66 -3.57 13.38 -11.37
N GLU A 67 -4.53 13.58 -10.45
CA GLU A 67 -4.26 13.94 -9.06
C GLU A 67 -3.57 12.77 -8.32
N TRP A 68 -4.05 11.55 -8.55
CA TRP A 68 -3.43 10.33 -8.04
C TRP A 68 -2.01 10.15 -8.56
N ARG A 69 -1.78 10.35 -9.88
CA ARG A 69 -0.43 10.33 -10.47
C ARG A 69 0.47 11.43 -9.90
N GLY A 70 -0.09 12.59 -9.58
CA GLY A 70 0.64 13.68 -8.94
C GLY A 70 1.25 13.25 -7.60
N VAL A 71 0.44 12.60 -6.75
CA VAL A 71 0.93 12.04 -5.49
C VAL A 71 1.97 10.93 -5.70
N LEU A 72 1.77 10.05 -6.69
CA LEU A 72 2.76 9.02 -7.02
C LEU A 72 4.13 9.64 -7.40
N SER A 73 4.10 10.72 -8.19
CA SER A 73 5.30 11.48 -8.56
C SER A 73 5.98 12.14 -7.36
N GLU A 74 5.21 12.65 -6.39
CA GLU A 74 5.77 13.24 -5.16
C GLU A 74 6.49 12.23 -4.29
N LEU A 75 5.97 10.99 -4.25
CA LEU A 75 6.62 9.86 -3.60
C LEU A 75 7.85 9.34 -4.37
N LYS A 76 8.15 9.92 -5.54
CA LYS A 76 9.19 9.45 -6.48
C LYS A 76 9.02 7.97 -6.86
N MET A 77 7.77 7.51 -6.91
CA MET A 77 7.43 6.17 -7.34
C MET A 77 7.03 6.18 -8.81
N SER A 78 7.37 5.12 -9.54
CA SER A 78 6.90 4.91 -10.90
C SER A 78 6.13 3.60 -10.94
N LEU A 79 4.88 3.65 -11.41
CA LEU A 79 4.02 2.50 -11.56
C LEU A 79 3.36 2.54 -12.93
N ASN A 80 3.31 1.38 -13.55
CA ASN A 80 2.44 1.10 -14.69
C ASN A 80 1.45 -0.01 -14.28
N GLU A 81 0.53 -0.38 -15.17
CA GLU A 81 -0.49 -1.39 -14.85
C GLU A 81 0.09 -2.80 -14.61
N ALA A 82 1.25 -3.12 -15.20
CA ALA A 82 1.89 -4.43 -15.03
C ALA A 82 2.62 -4.56 -13.69
N ASP A 83 3.20 -3.46 -13.21
CA ASP A 83 3.96 -3.39 -11.95
C ASP A 83 3.11 -2.86 -10.78
N PHE A 84 1.79 -2.79 -10.98
CA PHE A 84 0.89 -2.20 -10.00
C PHE A 84 0.81 -3.07 -8.74
N HIS A 85 1.30 -2.52 -7.62
CA HIS A 85 1.28 -3.20 -6.33
C HIS A 85 0.36 -2.49 -5.33
N ARG A 86 -0.43 -3.28 -4.58
CA ARG A 86 -1.40 -2.79 -3.60
C ARG A 86 -0.77 -1.84 -2.57
N LYS A 87 0.45 -2.13 -2.11
CA LYS A 87 1.13 -1.32 -1.08
C LYS A 87 1.43 0.10 -1.55
N ALA A 88 1.92 0.24 -2.79
CA ALA A 88 2.17 1.55 -3.37
C ALA A 88 0.85 2.32 -3.55
N TRP A 89 -0.22 1.61 -3.89
CA TRP A 89 -1.54 2.22 -3.98
C TRP A 89 -2.05 2.75 -2.64
N GLU A 90 -1.85 2.00 -1.54
CA GLU A 90 -2.23 2.43 -0.19
C GLU A 90 -1.53 3.73 0.20
N HIS A 91 -0.22 3.83 -0.03
CA HIS A 91 0.55 5.05 0.26
C HIS A 91 -0.02 6.26 -0.48
N VAL A 92 -0.30 6.10 -1.77
CA VAL A 92 -0.87 7.18 -2.59
C VAL A 92 -2.27 7.57 -2.10
N GLN A 93 -3.14 6.61 -1.77
CA GLN A 93 -4.48 6.92 -1.29
C GLN A 93 -4.49 7.62 0.06
N ILE A 94 -3.62 7.22 1.00
CA ILE A 94 -3.50 7.88 2.30
C ILE A 94 -3.11 9.35 2.11
N ILE A 95 -2.07 9.62 1.31
CA ILE A 95 -1.61 10.99 1.04
C ILE A 95 -2.68 11.79 0.31
N LEU A 96 -3.31 11.23 -0.72
CA LEU A 96 -4.36 11.90 -1.47
C LEU A 96 -5.53 12.29 -0.57
N SER A 97 -5.96 11.37 0.30
CA SER A 97 -7.02 11.61 1.27
C SER A 97 -6.64 12.74 2.22
N ALA A 98 -5.44 12.66 2.82
CA ALA A 98 -4.95 13.66 3.77
C ALA A 98 -4.75 15.05 3.13
N LYS A 99 -4.42 15.12 1.83
CA LYS A 99 -4.37 16.39 1.08
C LYS A 99 -5.75 16.98 0.90
N ARG A 100 -6.72 16.19 0.44
CA ARG A 100 -8.09 16.66 0.18
C ARG A 100 -8.81 17.09 1.45
N THR A 101 -8.51 16.45 2.58
CA THR A 101 -9.02 16.84 3.89
C THR A 101 -8.17 17.93 4.57
N LYS A 102 -7.12 18.42 3.90
CA LYS A 102 -6.21 19.47 4.40
C LYS A 102 -5.53 19.12 5.73
N LEU A 103 -5.28 17.83 5.96
CA LEU A 103 -4.62 17.32 7.17
C LEU A 103 -3.09 17.30 7.05
N LEU A 104 -2.52 17.39 5.84
CA LEU A 104 -1.06 17.51 5.64
C LEU A 104 -0.61 18.96 5.77
N THR A 105 -0.52 19.46 7.01
CA THR A 105 -0.04 20.82 7.31
C THR A 105 1.19 20.77 8.21
N PRO A 106 2.07 21.80 8.18
CA PRO A 106 3.23 21.87 9.07
C PRO A 106 2.89 21.86 10.57
N GLY A 107 1.64 22.13 10.95
CA GLY A 107 1.17 22.07 12.34
C GLY A 107 0.61 20.71 12.76
N SER A 108 0.32 19.82 11.80
CA SER A 108 -0.28 18.51 12.08
C SER A 108 0.70 17.56 12.77
N VAL A 109 0.17 16.59 13.52
CA VAL A 109 0.92 15.47 14.09
C VAL A 109 0.31 14.17 13.58
N CYS A 110 1.15 13.20 13.23
CA CYS A 110 0.72 11.90 12.71
C CYS A 110 1.05 10.79 13.71
N LEU A 111 0.13 9.86 13.89
CA LEU A 111 0.36 8.56 14.52
C LEU A 111 0.15 7.45 13.49
N ALA A 112 1.18 6.65 13.26
CA ALA A 112 1.12 5.43 12.44
C ALA A 112 1.18 4.22 13.36
N VAL A 113 0.18 3.34 13.26
CA VAL A 113 0.04 2.13 14.07
C VAL A 113 0.33 0.92 13.18
N GLY A 114 1.18 0.00 13.65
CA GLY A 114 1.75 -1.04 12.77
C GLY A 114 2.65 -0.40 11.72
N ALA A 115 3.50 0.53 12.17
CA ALA A 115 4.25 1.43 11.30
C ALA A 115 5.32 0.69 10.48
N GLY A 116 5.87 -0.41 10.98
CA GLY A 116 6.98 -1.13 10.36
C GLY A 116 8.09 -0.20 9.86
N ARG A 117 8.49 -0.37 8.60
CA ARG A 117 9.52 0.43 7.91
C ARG A 117 8.99 1.18 6.68
N GLU A 118 7.73 1.59 6.72
CA GLU A 118 7.04 2.12 5.55
C GLU A 118 7.65 3.43 5.03
N ASN A 119 7.91 3.50 3.72
CA ASN A 119 8.41 4.72 3.04
C ASN A 119 7.56 5.96 3.33
N LEU A 120 6.26 5.75 3.56
CA LEU A 120 5.29 6.79 3.88
C LEU A 120 5.66 7.58 5.13
N LEU A 121 6.24 6.93 6.16
CA LEU A 121 6.60 7.58 7.42
C LEU A 121 7.61 8.70 7.18
N TYR A 122 8.68 8.37 6.44
CA TYR A 122 9.74 9.30 6.08
C TYR A 122 9.20 10.43 5.20
N TYR A 123 8.30 10.15 4.25
CA TYR A 123 7.69 11.20 3.44
C TYR A 123 6.87 12.19 4.29
N LEU A 124 6.10 11.71 5.26
CA LEU A 124 5.24 12.56 6.08
C LEU A 124 6.03 13.57 6.92
N THR A 125 7.26 13.26 7.34
CA THR A 125 8.11 14.18 8.09
C THR A 125 8.38 15.51 7.36
N TYR A 126 8.32 15.53 6.03
CA TYR A 126 8.44 16.75 5.23
C TYR A 126 7.18 17.61 5.22
N LYS A 127 6.04 17.04 5.60
CA LYS A 127 4.72 17.67 5.48
C LYS A 127 4.15 18.10 6.82
N VAL A 128 4.50 17.40 7.90
CA VAL A 128 3.89 17.60 9.22
C VAL A 128 4.90 18.01 10.30
N LYS A 129 4.41 18.38 11.48
CA LYS A 129 5.22 18.78 12.64
C LYS A 129 6.01 17.60 13.19
N LYS A 130 5.32 16.47 13.39
CA LYS A 130 5.86 15.26 14.03
C LYS A 130 5.14 14.02 13.48
N VAL A 131 5.89 12.94 13.34
CA VAL A 131 5.40 11.61 13.00
C VAL A 131 5.82 10.65 14.11
N TRP A 132 4.84 10.06 14.75
CA TRP A 132 5.00 8.92 15.66
C TRP A 132 4.67 7.65 14.89
N GLY A 133 5.57 6.68 14.88
CA GLY A 133 5.31 5.33 14.39
C GLY A 133 5.43 4.34 15.54
N ILE A 134 4.41 3.52 15.72
CA ILE A 134 4.43 2.45 16.71
C ILE A 134 4.27 1.10 16.07
N ASP A 135 4.96 0.11 16.61
CA ASP A 135 4.82 -1.27 16.22
C ASP A 135 5.01 -2.21 17.43
N LEU A 136 4.33 -3.35 17.41
CA LEU A 136 4.41 -4.34 18.49
C LEU A 136 5.51 -5.37 18.22
N TYR A 137 5.83 -5.61 16.95
CA TYR A 137 6.56 -6.81 16.55
C TYR A 137 8.04 -6.82 16.95
N GLU A 138 8.50 -8.00 17.33
CA GLU A 138 9.88 -8.35 17.64
C GLU A 138 10.24 -9.68 16.93
N GLY A 139 11.44 -9.74 16.35
CA GLY A 139 12.00 -10.97 15.77
C GLY A 139 11.74 -11.17 14.27
N GLU A 140 12.18 -12.32 13.75
CA GLU A 140 11.99 -12.71 12.35
C GLU A 140 10.61 -13.37 12.16
N PHE A 141 9.75 -12.76 11.35
CA PHE A 141 8.50 -13.40 10.91
C PHE A 141 8.74 -14.37 9.74
N PHE A 142 7.87 -15.37 9.61
CA PHE A 142 7.89 -16.32 8.50
C PHE A 142 7.88 -15.59 7.15
N GLY A 143 9.01 -15.64 6.43
CA GLY A 143 9.19 -14.97 5.14
C GLY A 143 10.33 -13.94 5.10
N GLY A 144 10.95 -13.61 6.25
CA GLY A 144 12.11 -12.71 6.31
C GLY A 144 11.78 -11.24 6.03
N GLU A 145 10.52 -10.84 6.20
CA GLU A 145 10.08 -9.46 5.95
C GLU A 145 10.35 -8.50 7.13
N ASP A 146 10.65 -9.05 8.31
CA ASP A 146 10.84 -8.31 9.56
C ASP A 146 12.24 -8.50 10.13
N GLU A 147 12.91 -7.38 10.34
CA GLU A 147 14.25 -7.30 10.92
C GLU A 147 14.12 -7.01 12.42
N ALA A 148 14.93 -7.67 13.25
CA ALA A 148 14.81 -7.61 14.70
C ALA A 148 14.97 -6.18 15.29
N ASP A 149 15.61 -5.28 14.55
CA ASP A 149 15.85 -3.89 14.95
C ASP A 149 14.76 -2.91 14.48
N ILE A 150 13.65 -3.38 13.91
CA ILE A 150 12.45 -2.59 13.71
C ILE A 150 11.68 -2.52 15.05
N PRO A 151 11.23 -1.33 15.49
CA PRO A 151 11.28 -0.04 14.80
C PRO A 151 12.44 0.87 15.29
N LEU A 152 13.42 0.30 15.99
CA LEU A 152 14.52 1.01 16.67
C LEU A 152 15.58 1.62 15.71
N SER A 153 15.66 1.16 14.46
CA SER A 153 16.67 1.59 13.48
C SER A 153 16.07 2.38 12.29
N ALA A 154 15.24 3.40 12.52
CA ALA A 154 14.58 4.17 11.45
C ALA A 154 15.53 4.63 10.32
N LYS A 155 16.70 5.17 10.69
CA LYS A 155 17.69 5.66 9.71
C LYS A 155 18.25 4.58 8.78
N LYS A 156 18.38 3.33 9.26
CA LYS A 156 18.88 2.19 8.47
C LYS A 156 17.96 1.87 7.28
N TYR A 157 16.66 2.07 7.46
CA TYR A 157 15.62 1.72 6.47
C TYR A 157 15.10 2.92 5.68
N ALA A 158 15.64 4.11 5.91
CA ALA A 158 15.18 5.31 5.24
C ALA A 158 15.48 5.24 3.73
N PRO A 159 14.45 5.29 2.86
CA PRO A 159 14.64 5.24 1.41
C PRO A 159 15.27 6.53 0.84
N PHE A 160 15.29 7.60 1.64
CA PHE A 160 15.82 8.91 1.30
C PHE A 160 16.16 9.70 2.58
N PRO A 161 16.97 10.77 2.51
CA PRO A 161 17.17 11.69 3.62
C PRO A 161 15.82 12.22 4.13
N TYR A 162 15.70 12.49 5.41
CA TYR A 162 14.49 13.03 6.03
C TYR A 162 14.85 13.81 7.30
N PRO A 163 13.98 14.72 7.79
CA PRO A 163 14.15 15.38 9.09
C PRO A 163 14.01 14.36 10.23
N GLU A 164 15.13 13.80 10.68
CA GLU A 164 15.20 12.73 11.68
C GLU A 164 14.51 13.14 13.00
N GLU A 165 14.62 14.41 13.40
CA GLU A 165 14.00 14.94 14.61
C GLU A 165 12.46 14.87 14.60
N LYS A 166 11.87 14.79 13.41
CA LYS A 166 10.42 14.74 13.24
C LYS A 166 9.87 13.32 13.23
N LEU A 167 10.70 12.29 13.12
CA LEU A 167 10.25 10.90 13.19
C LEU A 167 10.65 10.29 14.53
N THR A 168 9.68 9.72 15.22
CA THR A 168 9.97 8.87 16.38
C THR A 168 9.26 7.55 16.20
N LEU A 169 10.05 6.50 16.21
CA LEU A 169 9.61 5.13 16.10
C LEU A 169 9.76 4.44 17.45
N LEU A 170 8.68 3.84 17.95
CA LEU A 170 8.62 3.22 19.27
C LEU A 170 8.07 1.81 19.14
N ARG A 171 8.57 0.92 19.99
CA ARG A 171 7.89 -0.35 20.22
C ARG A 171 6.77 -0.12 21.23
N MET A 172 5.53 -0.42 20.86
CA MET A 172 4.35 -0.16 21.69
C MET A 172 3.17 -1.02 21.22
N ASP A 173 2.36 -1.49 22.16
CA ASP A 173 1.09 -2.15 21.86
C ASP A 173 0.03 -1.11 21.46
N ALA A 174 -0.58 -1.29 20.29
CA ALA A 174 -1.64 -0.42 19.81
C ALA A 174 -2.89 -0.41 20.72
N LEU A 175 -3.07 -1.46 21.53
CA LEU A 175 -4.16 -1.56 22.51
C LEU A 175 -3.82 -0.86 23.84
N ASN A 176 -2.55 -0.50 24.05
CA ASN A 176 -2.07 0.18 25.25
C ASN A 176 -1.06 1.27 24.87
N LEU A 177 -1.57 2.43 24.47
CA LEU A 177 -0.73 3.56 24.06
C LEU A 177 -0.07 4.22 25.29
N GLU A 178 1.24 4.09 25.40
CA GLU A 178 2.06 4.63 26.50
C GLU A 178 2.48 6.10 26.26
N PHE A 179 1.63 6.88 25.59
CA PHE A 179 1.86 8.32 25.41
C PHE A 179 1.27 9.09 26.59
N ASP A 180 1.92 10.18 26.98
CA ASP A 180 1.34 11.14 27.91
C ASP A 180 0.09 11.79 27.30
N ASP A 181 -0.86 12.18 28.14
CA ASP A 181 -2.03 12.93 27.71
C ASP A 181 -1.62 14.21 26.96
N SER A 182 -2.29 14.47 25.83
CA SER A 182 -2.03 15.64 24.96
C SER A 182 -0.68 15.63 24.20
N THR A 183 -0.07 14.45 24.03
CA THR A 183 1.05 14.22 23.09
C THR A 183 0.67 14.45 21.61
#